data_AF-A0A2H0TCU6-F1
#
_entry.id   AF-A0A2H0TCU6-F1
#
_cell.length_a   1.000
_cell.length_b   1.000
_cell.length_c   1.000
_cell.angle_alpha   90.00
_cell.angle_beta   90.00
_cell.angle_gamma   90.00
#
_symmetry.space_group_name_H-M   'P 1'
#
loop_
_entity.id
_entity.type
_entity.pdbx_description
1 polymer ?
#
loop_
_entity_poly.entity_id
_entity_poly.type
_entity_poly.pdbx_seq_one_letter_code
_entity_poly.pdbx_strand_id
1 'polypeptide(L)'
;MKKPTLIAHAFLHAIAGTLYIAAVATFMSRVGQILGPDKPGEILGPVVFLLMFVISAAIMGSIVLLRPIIWYLDGKKKEALGFLLYTVAFLILIALTAVALIAIF
;
A
#
# COMPACT_ATOMS: atom_id res chain seq x y z
N MET A 1 25.80 0.26 -8.84
CA MET A 1 25.15 1.10 -7.81
C MET A 1 25.46 0.49 -6.44
N LYS A 2 25.93 1.29 -5.46
CA LYS A 2 26.40 0.79 -4.16
C LYS A 2 25.24 0.19 -3.35
N LYS A 3 25.34 -1.09 -2.94
CA LYS A 3 24.35 -1.86 -2.15
C LYS A 3 23.65 -1.13 -0.99
N PRO A 4 24.27 -0.23 -0.19
CA PRO A 4 23.58 0.46 0.91
C PRO A 4 22.43 1.40 0.48
N THR A 5 22.39 1.86 -0.78
CA THR A 5 21.33 2.78 -1.23
C THR A 5 20.01 2.09 -1.55
N LEU A 6 20.01 0.77 -1.77
CA LEU A 6 18.79 0.02 -2.13
C LEU A 6 17.84 -0.12 -0.93
N ILE A 7 18.40 -0.43 0.24
CA ILE A 7 17.66 -0.65 1.49
C ILE A 7 17.04 0.67 1.97
N ALA A 8 17.81 1.77 1.92
CA ALA A 8 17.30 3.10 2.27
C ALA A 8 16.13 3.52 1.37
N HIS A 9 16.21 3.25 0.06
CA HIS A 9 15.08 3.54 -0.85
C HIS A 9 13.88 2.65 -0.58
N ALA A 10 14.07 1.35 -0.34
CA ALA A 10 12.98 0.43 -0.03
C ALA A 10 12.27 0.84 1.28
N PHE A 11 13.03 1.25 2.30
CA PHE A 11 12.49 1.76 3.56
C PHE A 11 11.69 3.05 3.37
N LEU A 12 12.20 3.99 2.57
CA LEU A 12 11.51 5.25 2.27
C LEU A 12 10.22 5.01 1.49
N HIS A 13 10.22 4.05 0.55
CA HIS A 13 9.00 3.61 -0.14
C HIS A 13 8.00 2.94 0.80
N ALA A 14 8.46 2.12 1.75
CA ALA A 14 7.59 1.50 2.74
C ALA A 14 6.95 2.57 3.64
N ILE A 15 7.73 3.54 4.16
CA ILE A 15 7.21 4.65 4.96
C ILE A 15 6.20 5.49 4.17
N ALA A 16 6.53 5.84 2.92
CA ALA A 16 5.62 6.60 2.07
C ALA A 16 4.31 5.85 1.81
N GLY A 17 4.38 4.54 1.58
CA GLY A 17 3.20 3.67 1.46
C GLY A 17 2.38 3.63 2.74
N THR A 18 3.01 3.50 3.91
CA THR A 18 2.33 3.53 5.21
C THR A 18 1.64 4.87 5.47
N LEU A 19 2.32 5.99 5.18
CA LEU A 19 1.73 7.34 5.29
C LEU A 19 0.52 7.51 4.37
N TYR A 20 0.61 7.02 3.14
CA TYR A 20 -0.50 7.02 2.20
C TYR A 20 -1.68 6.20 2.72
N ILE A 21 -1.44 4.98 3.21
CA ILE A 21 -2.48 4.12 3.77
C ILE A 21 -3.15 4.79 4.99
N ALA A 22 -2.37 5.40 5.88
CA ALA A 22 -2.90 6.14 7.03
C ALA A 22 -3.76 7.35 6.61
N ALA A 23 -3.34 8.09 5.59
CA ALA A 23 -4.11 9.20 5.03
C ALA A 23 -5.44 8.73 4.43
N VAL A 24 -5.43 7.64 3.66
CA VAL A 24 -6.65 7.05 3.09
C VAL A 24 -7.57 6.52 4.20
N ALA A 25 -7.03 5.82 5.20
CA ALA A 25 -7.80 5.30 6.32
C ALA A 25 -8.50 6.42 7.10
N THR A 26 -7.78 7.48 7.45
CA THR A 26 -8.37 8.64 8.15
C THR A 26 -9.40 9.38 7.30
N PHE A 27 -9.18 9.50 5.99
CA PHE A 27 -10.16 10.06 5.06
C PHE A 27 -11.45 9.22 5.04
N MET A 28 -11.33 7.90 4.89
CA MET A 28 -12.46 6.98 4.86
C MET A 28 -13.24 6.96 6.18
N SER A 29 -12.55 7.01 7.33
CA SER A 29 -13.20 7.09 8.64
C SER A 29 -14.00 8.39 8.81
N ARG A 30 -13.49 9.53 8.33
CA ARG A 30 -14.22 10.82 8.37
C ARG A 30 -15.40 10.82 7.39
N VAL A 31 -15.22 10.29 6.19
CA VAL A 31 -16.30 10.19 5.20
C VAL A 31 -17.43 9.29 5.71
N GLY A 32 -17.12 8.17 6.36
CA GLY A 32 -18.11 7.31 7.02
C GLY A 32 -18.90 8.02 8.13
N GLN A 33 -18.25 8.90 8.91
CA GLN A 33 -18.92 9.72 9.92
C GLN A 33 -19.81 10.81 9.31
N ILE A 34 -19.40 11.41 8.19
CA ILE A 34 -20.15 12.48 7.50
C ILE A 34 -21.35 11.93 6.73
N LEU A 35 -21.23 10.74 6.13
CA LEU A 35 -22.32 10.08 5.41
C LEU A 35 -23.44 9.59 6.35
N GLY A 36 -23.14 9.43 7.65
CA GLY A 36 -24.10 9.01 8.67
C GLY A 36 -24.59 7.56 8.47
N PRO A 37 -25.04 6.88 9.53
CA PRO A 37 -25.57 5.51 9.43
C PRO A 37 -26.83 5.42 8.54
N ASP A 38 -27.54 6.53 8.30
CA ASP A 38 -28.86 6.54 7.64
C ASP A 38 -28.86 7.04 6.17
N LYS A 39 -27.75 7.56 5.63
CA LYS A 39 -27.74 8.18 4.27
C LYS A 39 -26.43 7.99 3.51
N PRO A 40 -26.28 6.82 2.87
CA PRO A 40 -26.24 6.81 1.41
C PRO A 40 -27.11 5.68 0.86
N GLY A 41 -27.88 5.91 -0.21
CA GLY A 41 -28.71 4.86 -0.83
C GLY A 41 -27.92 3.56 -1.02
N GLU A 42 -28.54 2.41 -0.78
CA GLU A 42 -27.97 1.06 -0.53
C GLU A 42 -26.73 0.64 -1.37
N ILE A 43 -26.47 1.30 -2.50
CA ILE A 43 -25.41 1.00 -3.45
C ILE A 43 -24.26 2.03 -3.42
N LEU A 44 -24.51 3.30 -3.06
CA LEU A 44 -23.51 4.38 -3.16
C LEU A 44 -22.35 4.21 -2.18
N GLY A 45 -22.61 3.75 -0.95
CA GLY A 45 -21.57 3.49 0.05
C GLY A 45 -20.54 2.46 -0.44
N PRO A 46 -20.98 1.25 -0.83
CA PRO A 46 -20.11 0.23 -1.42
C PRO A 46 -19.36 0.70 -2.68
N VAL A 47 -20.00 1.49 -3.55
CA VAL A 47 -19.34 2.02 -4.76
C VAL A 47 -18.19 2.96 -4.42
N VAL A 48 -18.38 3.91 -3.50
CA VAL A 48 -17.32 4.85 -3.08
C VAL A 48 -16.19 4.10 -2.38
N PHE A 49 -16.52 3.10 -1.56
CA PHE A 49 -15.52 2.22 -0.93
C PHE A 49 -14.68 1.50 -1.97
N LEU A 50 -15.31 0.85 -2.96
CA LEU A 50 -14.61 0.12 -4.02
C LEU A 50 -13.76 1.04 -4.89
N LEU A 51 -14.25 2.24 -5.22
CA LEU A 51 -13.45 3.23 -5.96
C LEU A 51 -12.20 3.65 -5.19
N MET A 52 -12.34 3.96 -3.90
CA MET A 52 -11.20 4.33 -3.05
C MET A 52 -10.21 3.18 -2.90
N PHE A 53 -10.72 1.95 -2.76
CA PHE A 53 -9.91 0.74 -2.72
C PHE A 53 -9.11 0.55 -4.02
N VAL A 54 -9.76 0.67 -5.19
CA VAL A 54 -9.08 0.53 -6.49
C VAL A 54 -8.04 1.63 -6.69
N ILE A 55 -8.32 2.88 -6.33
CA ILE A 55 -7.35 3.98 -6.38
C ILE A 55 -6.14 3.66 -5.49
N SER A 56 -6.38 3.17 -4.27
CA SER A 56 -5.33 2.75 -3.35
C SER A 56 -4.48 1.60 -3.91
N ALA A 57 -5.13 0.57 -4.46
CA ALA A 57 -4.47 -0.55 -5.10
C ALA A 57 -3.65 -0.11 -6.34
N ALA A 58 -4.14 0.84 -7.13
CA ALA A 58 -3.43 1.38 -8.29
C ALA A 58 -2.18 2.19 -7.89
N ILE A 59 -2.28 3.00 -6.85
CA ILE A 59 -1.15 3.79 -6.32
C ILE A 59 -0.10 2.85 -5.71
N MET A 60 -0.51 1.93 -4.83
CA MET A 60 0.39 0.96 -4.21
C MET A 60 0.99 0.01 -5.25
N GLY A 61 0.19 -0.46 -6.20
CA GLY A 61 0.64 -1.26 -7.33
C GLY A 61 1.69 -0.52 -8.15
N SER A 62 1.48 0.77 -8.43
CA SER A 62 2.47 1.59 -9.12
C SER A 62 3.76 1.72 -8.31
N ILE A 63 3.69 2.00 -7.01
CA ILE A 63 4.87 2.13 -6.13
C ILE A 63 5.66 0.83 -6.05
N VAL A 64 4.98 -0.30 -5.93
CA VAL A 64 5.60 -1.63 -5.75
C VAL A 64 6.12 -2.18 -7.08
N LEU A 65 5.40 -1.97 -8.20
CA LEU A 65 5.68 -2.64 -9.48
C LEU A 65 6.46 -1.79 -10.48
N LEU A 66 6.43 -0.45 -10.45
CA LEU A 66 7.16 0.37 -11.44
C LEU A 66 8.64 0.01 -11.47
N ARG A 67 9.26 -0.07 -10.30
CA ARG A 67 10.71 -0.26 -10.17
C ARG A 67 11.15 -1.67 -10.60
N PRO A 68 10.48 -2.75 -10.19
CA PRO A 68 10.68 -4.07 -10.78
C PRO A 68 10.50 -4.11 -12.30
N ILE A 69 9.47 -3.43 -12.85
CA ILE A 69 9.19 -3.43 -14.29
C ILE A 69 10.34 -2.76 -15.04
N ILE A 70 10.81 -1.60 -14.59
CA ILE A 70 11.96 -0.90 -15.20
C ILE A 70 13.21 -1.81 -15.16
N TRP A 71 13.51 -2.43 -14.03
CA TRP A 71 14.67 -3.34 -13.93
C TRP A 71 14.51 -4.62 -14.74
N TYR A 72 13.27 -5.10 -14.95
CA TYR A 72 13.01 -6.23 -15.82
C TYR A 72 13.28 -5.87 -17.30
N LEU A 73 12.86 -4.67 -17.73
CA LEU A 73 13.14 -4.14 -19.06
C LEU A 73 14.63 -3.86 -19.29
N ASP A 74 15.36 -3.42 -18.25
CA ASP A 74 16.82 -3.25 -18.25
C ASP A 74 17.61 -4.58 -18.26
N GLY A 75 16.92 -5.73 -18.35
CA GLY A 75 17.54 -7.07 -18.38
C GLY A 75 17.96 -7.60 -17.01
N LYS A 76 17.73 -6.86 -15.92
CA LYS A 76 18.10 -7.23 -14.54
C LYS A 76 17.02 -8.08 -13.85
N LYS A 77 16.60 -9.15 -14.52
CA LYS A 77 15.45 -9.97 -14.11
C LYS A 77 15.57 -10.55 -12.70
N LYS A 78 16.76 -11.00 -12.29
CA LYS A 78 17.01 -11.55 -10.94
C LYS A 78 16.86 -10.49 -9.85
N GLU A 79 17.34 -9.27 -10.11
CA GLU A 79 17.29 -8.16 -9.14
C GLU A 79 15.88 -7.57 -9.05
N ALA A 80 15.16 -7.49 -10.17
CA ALA A 80 13.77 -7.10 -10.24
C ALA A 80 12.85 -8.02 -9.41
N LEU A 81 13.00 -9.33 -9.59
CA LEU A 81 12.20 -10.32 -8.85
C LEU A 81 12.56 -10.31 -7.35
N GLY A 82 13.85 -10.21 -7.03
CA GLY A 82 14.30 -10.06 -5.64
C GLY A 82 13.69 -8.82 -4.98
N PHE A 83 13.74 -7.66 -5.64
CA PHE A 83 13.19 -6.42 -5.10
C PHE A 83 11.68 -6.50 -4.85
N LEU A 84 10.92 -7.11 -5.77
CA LEU A 84 9.48 -7.33 -5.60
C LEU A 84 9.21 -8.24 -4.41
N LEU A 85 9.89 -9.39 -4.33
CA LEU A 85 9.71 -10.35 -3.24
C LEU A 85 10.04 -9.74 -1.87
N TYR A 86 11.14 -8.99 -1.76
CA TYR A 86 11.48 -8.30 -0.51
C TYR A 86 10.43 -7.24 -0.16
N THR A 87 9.96 -6.47 -1.14
CA THR A 87 8.91 -5.44 -0.90
C THR A 87 7.63 -6.08 -0.37
N VAL A 88 7.19 -7.18 -0.99
CA VAL A 88 6.00 -7.93 -0.53
C VAL A 88 6.23 -8.56 0.85
N ALA A 89 7.40 -9.13 1.10
CA ALA A 89 7.73 -9.72 2.41
C ALA A 89 7.69 -8.67 3.53
N PHE A 90 8.22 -7.46 3.29
CA PHE A 90 8.13 -6.37 4.26
C PHE A 90 6.69 -5.90 4.47
N LEU A 91 5.88 -5.79 3.42
CA LEU A 91 4.46 -5.45 3.55
C LEU A 91 3.69 -6.49 4.37
N ILE A 92 3.96 -7.79 4.15
CA ILE A 92 3.37 -8.88 4.95
C ILE A 92 3.79 -8.75 6.42
N LEU A 93 5.07 -8.47 6.69
CA LEU A 93 5.56 -8.33 8.06
C LEU A 93 4.93 -7.12 8.78
N ILE A 94 4.77 -6.00 8.08
CA ILE A 94 4.04 -4.83 8.59
C ILE A 94 2.57 -5.16 8.84
N ALA A 95 1.91 -5.90 7.95
CA ALA A 95 0.53 -6.33 8.16
C ALA A 95 0.39 -7.26 9.37
N LEU A 96 1.28 -8.24 9.52
CA LEU A 96 1.28 -9.16 10.66
C LEU A 96 1.53 -8.43 11.99
N THR A 97 2.47 -7.47 12.02
CA THR A 97 2.72 -6.67 13.22
C THR A 97 1.53 -5.78 13.58
N ALA A 98 0.86 -5.17 12.60
CA ALA A 98 -0.37 -4.41 12.84
C ALA A 98 -1.50 -5.30 13.41
N VAL A 99 -1.69 -6.50 12.86
CA VAL A 99 -2.69 -7.47 13.36
C VAL A 99 -2.34 -7.93 14.78
N ALA A 100 -1.07 -8.23 15.05
CA ALA A 100 -0.62 -8.63 16.38
C ALA A 100 -0.85 -7.53 17.43
N LEU A 101 -0.60 -6.27 17.07
CA LEU A 101 -0.89 -5.13 17.95
C LEU A 101 -2.40 -5.04 18.24
N ILE A 102 -3.26 -5.17 17.22
CA ILE A 102 -4.72 -5.16 17.41
C ILE A 102 -5.19 -6.35 18.28
N ALA A 103 -4.52 -7.50 18.23
CA ALA A 103 -4.89 -8.66 19.04
C ALA A 103 -4.45 -8.57 20.51
N ILE A 104 -3.46 -7.72 20.82
CA ILE A 104 -2.91 -7.54 22.18
C ILE A 104 -3.62 -6.41 22.94
N PHE A 105 -4.11 -5.39 22.23
CA PHE A 105 -4.85 -4.24 22.77
C PHE A 105 -6.37 -4.43 22.69
#